data_AF-A0A7W7MAC7-F1
#
_entry.id   AF-A0A7W7MAC7-F1
#
_cell.length_a   1.000
_cell.length_b   1.000
_cell.length_c   1.000
_cell.angle_alpha   90.00
_cell.angle_beta   90.00
_cell.angle_gamma   90.00
#
_symmetry.space_group_name_H-M   'P 1'
#
loop_
_entity.id
_entity.type
_entity.pdbx_description
1 polymer ?
#
loop_
_entity_poly.entity_id
_entity_poly.type
_entity_poly.pdbx_seq_one_letter_code
_entity_poly.pdbx_strand_id
1 'polypeptide(L)'
;MALVIFAGAGAPPTSGGAGVLEYVEAHRTIYIVRQLLWTVPSLFLLVVFLALAVALRSRSRSIAAIAGLIAVTSWAVSFAWPTTGDGSLAMVLLADRYAEASAVADRAPFVAGAEVLIALNDVPAVIGVLQTLGILLISLVMLDGPFATGVAWLGVATGAIGVIAEVLRPILGAAYAVYGVLLFVWLIWVGVALWRHSSAVSPAT
;
A
#
# COMPACT_ATOMS: atom_id res chain seq x y z
N MET A 1 -3.96 3.89 14.69
CA MET A 1 -5.38 4.14 14.32
C MET A 1 -5.99 3.04 13.46
N ALA A 2 -5.26 2.37 12.55
CA ALA A 2 -5.76 1.20 11.82
C ALA A 2 -6.25 0.07 12.76
N LEU A 3 -5.51 -0.23 13.83
CA LEU A 3 -5.83 -1.29 14.80
C LEU A 3 -7.17 -1.13 15.54
N VAL A 4 -7.69 0.09 15.68
CA VAL A 4 -8.97 0.37 16.38
C VAL A 4 -10.17 0.10 15.48
N ILE A 5 -10.01 0.22 14.16
CA ILE A 5 -11.08 -0.05 13.18
C ILE A 5 -11.31 -1.57 13.02
N PHE A 6 -10.28 -2.39 13.21
CA PHE A 6 -10.38 -3.85 13.15
C PHE A 6 -11.24 -4.46 14.27
N ALA A 7 -11.48 -3.75 15.37
CA ALA A 7 -12.14 -4.32 16.55
C ALA A 7 -13.68 -4.23 16.56
N GLY A 8 -14.28 -3.36 15.73
CA GLY A 8 -15.71 -3.01 15.87
C GLY A 8 -16.70 -3.78 14.97
N ALA A 9 -16.27 -4.33 13.83
CA ALA A 9 -17.17 -4.82 12.77
C ALA A 9 -16.94 -6.29 12.35
N GLY A 10 -15.99 -6.99 12.97
CA GLY A 10 -15.50 -8.27 12.44
C GLY A 10 -14.74 -8.10 11.11
N ALA A 11 -13.90 -9.06 10.75
CA ALA A 11 -13.23 -9.04 9.47
C ALA A 11 -14.24 -9.30 8.32
N PRO A 12 -14.12 -8.61 7.16
CA PRO A 12 -14.90 -8.93 5.98
C PRO A 12 -14.61 -10.39 5.57
N PRO A 13 -15.61 -11.10 5.02
CA PRO A 13 -15.37 -12.38 4.39
C PRO A 13 -14.30 -12.24 3.30
N THR A 14 -13.42 -13.24 3.19
CA THR A 14 -12.36 -13.27 2.18
C THR A 14 -12.73 -14.11 0.95
N SER A 15 -13.92 -14.70 0.94
CA SER A 15 -14.44 -15.51 -0.15
C SER A 15 -15.97 -15.46 -0.16
N GLY A 16 -16.58 -15.79 -1.31
CA GLY A 16 -18.03 -15.77 -1.48
C GLY A 16 -18.56 -14.37 -1.74
N GLY A 17 -18.75 -14.03 -3.01
CA GLY A 17 -19.13 -12.71 -3.48
C GLY A 17 -20.41 -12.19 -2.83
N ALA A 18 -21.44 -13.03 -2.69
CA ALA A 18 -22.69 -12.62 -2.02
C ALA A 18 -22.46 -12.20 -0.56
N GLY A 19 -21.71 -13.00 0.21
CA GLY A 19 -21.42 -12.70 1.61
C GLY A 19 -20.57 -11.44 1.79
N VAL A 20 -19.63 -11.18 0.86
CA VAL A 20 -18.86 -9.93 0.85
C VAL A 20 -19.76 -8.73 0.56
N LEU A 21 -20.66 -8.83 -0.42
CA LEU A 21 -21.59 -7.75 -0.76
C LEU A 21 -22.55 -7.44 0.39
N GLU A 22 -23.10 -8.47 1.05
CA GLU A 22 -23.94 -8.32 2.25
C GLU A 22 -23.17 -7.68 3.42
N TYR A 23 -21.90 -8.06 3.62
CA TYR A 23 -21.05 -7.43 4.63
C TYR A 23 -20.80 -5.96 4.33
N VAL A 24 -20.49 -5.62 3.08
CA VAL A 24 -20.23 -4.23 2.64
C VAL A 24 -21.47 -3.37 2.85
N GLU A 25 -22.65 -3.90 2.58
CA GLU A 25 -23.91 -3.19 2.83
C GLU A 25 -24.12 -2.94 4.33
N ALA A 26 -23.93 -3.97 5.16
CA ALA A 26 -24.10 -3.86 6.61
C ALA A 26 -23.05 -2.94 7.29
N HIS A 27 -21.85 -2.82 6.72
CA HIS A 27 -20.71 -2.11 7.34
C HIS A 27 -20.11 -1.03 6.43
N ARG A 28 -20.93 -0.41 5.56
CA ARG A 28 -20.51 0.49 4.47
C ARG A 28 -19.44 1.51 4.86
N THR A 29 -19.69 2.29 5.91
CA THR A 29 -18.76 3.35 6.34
C THR A 29 -17.41 2.78 6.77
N ILE A 30 -17.42 1.68 7.51
CA ILE A 30 -16.20 1.03 8.01
C ILE A 30 -15.42 0.44 6.83
N TYR A 31 -16.11 -0.18 5.87
CA TYR A 31 -15.50 -0.69 4.66
C TYR A 31 -14.81 0.41 3.85
N ILE A 32 -15.50 1.54 3.60
CA ILE A 32 -14.93 2.68 2.87
C ILE A 32 -13.70 3.25 3.58
N VAL A 33 -13.79 3.50 4.88
CA VAL A 33 -12.66 4.02 5.67
C VAL A 33 -11.47 3.07 5.58
N ARG A 34 -11.70 1.76 5.65
CA ARG A 34 -10.66 0.74 5.52
C ARG A 34 -9.97 0.81 4.15
N GLN A 35 -10.72 0.92 3.06
CA GLN A 35 -10.14 1.09 1.72
C GLN A 35 -9.32 2.39 1.62
N LEU A 36 -9.84 3.50 2.13
CA LEU A 36 -9.13 4.79 2.11
C LEU A 36 -7.83 4.76 2.93
N LEU A 37 -7.80 4.02 4.04
CA LEU A 37 -6.57 3.85 4.84
C LEU A 37 -5.48 3.05 4.12
N TRP A 38 -5.82 2.25 3.11
CA TRP A 38 -4.84 1.62 2.23
C TRP A 38 -4.43 2.53 1.07
N THR A 39 -5.40 3.21 0.45
CA THR A 39 -5.16 4.03 -0.76
C THR A 39 -4.47 5.37 -0.46
N VAL A 40 -4.91 6.09 0.57
CA VAL A 40 -4.44 7.46 0.84
C VAL A 40 -2.96 7.50 1.25
N PRO A 41 -2.45 6.66 2.18
CA PRO A 41 -1.02 6.63 2.51
C PRO A 41 -0.13 6.33 1.30
N SER A 42 -0.62 5.51 0.36
CA SER A 42 0.08 5.17 -0.87
C SER A 42 0.36 6.41 -1.74
N LEU A 43 -0.50 7.44 -1.68
CA LEU A 43 -0.30 8.69 -2.43
C LEU A 43 0.85 9.50 -1.82
N PHE A 44 0.92 9.53 -0.50
CA PHE A 44 2.00 10.19 0.22
C PHE A 44 3.34 9.48 0.00
N LEU A 45 3.33 8.15 -0.10
CA LEU A 45 4.53 7.36 -0.43
C LEU A 45 5.13 7.77 -1.77
N LEU A 46 4.31 7.98 -2.81
CA LEU A 46 4.79 8.49 -4.11
C LEU A 46 5.58 9.79 -3.95
N VAL A 47 5.03 10.74 -3.18
CA VAL A 47 5.66 12.04 -2.92
C VAL A 47 6.96 11.87 -2.15
N VAL A 48 7.00 10.98 -1.16
CA VAL A 48 8.21 10.69 -0.37
C VAL A 48 9.31 10.08 -1.25
N PHE A 49 9.01 9.11 -2.12
CA PHE A 49 10.01 8.54 -3.03
C PHE A 49 10.53 9.55 -4.03
N LEU A 50 9.67 10.41 -4.57
CA LEU A 50 10.08 11.48 -5.46
C LEU A 50 11.01 12.47 -4.73
N ALA A 51 10.66 12.86 -3.50
CA ALA A 51 11.49 13.73 -2.68
C ALA A 51 12.85 13.11 -2.36
N LEU A 52 12.89 11.82 -2.01
CA LEU A 52 14.13 11.07 -1.80
C LEU A 52 14.99 11.02 -3.06
N ALA A 53 14.40 10.70 -4.22
CA ALA A 53 15.12 10.65 -5.48
C ALA A 53 15.75 12.00 -5.84
N VAL A 54 15.04 13.10 -5.59
CA VAL A 54 15.55 14.46 -5.78
C VAL A 54 16.67 14.78 -4.78
N ALA A 55 16.50 14.45 -3.50
CA ALA A 55 17.49 14.71 -2.46
C ALA A 55 18.79 13.92 -2.68
N LEU A 56 18.69 12.70 -3.21
CA LEU A 56 19.82 11.80 -3.44
C LEU A 56 20.51 12.00 -4.81
N ARG A 57 19.95 12.85 -5.68
CA ARG A 57 20.44 13.05 -7.06
C ARG A 57 21.89 13.52 -7.14
N SER A 58 22.37 14.26 -6.15
CA SER A 58 23.72 14.82 -6.10
C SER A 58 24.79 13.76 -5.86
N ARG A 59 24.40 12.61 -5.30
CA ARG A 59 25.32 11.52 -4.96
C ARG A 59 25.45 10.51 -6.08
N SER A 60 24.33 10.00 -6.58
CA SER A 60 24.29 8.99 -7.64
C SER A 60 23.09 9.19 -8.55
N ARG A 61 23.17 10.21 -9.43
CA ARG A 61 22.06 10.63 -10.30
C ARG A 61 21.35 9.47 -11.00
N SER A 62 22.09 8.52 -11.56
CA SER A 62 21.52 7.36 -12.26
C SER A 62 20.81 6.39 -11.32
N ILE A 63 21.42 6.02 -10.18
CA ILE A 63 20.84 5.04 -9.25
C ILE A 63 19.63 5.66 -8.52
N ALA A 64 19.74 6.91 -8.08
CA ALA A 64 18.63 7.66 -7.48
C ALA A 64 17.46 7.80 -8.46
N ALA A 65 17.72 8.05 -9.75
CA ALA A 65 16.69 8.10 -10.77
C ALA A 65 16.03 6.74 -11.01
N ILE A 66 16.81 5.65 -11.10
CA ILE A 66 16.27 4.30 -11.29
C ILE A 66 15.44 3.87 -10.08
N ALA A 67 15.98 4.05 -8.87
CA ALA A 67 15.28 3.71 -7.62
C ALA A 67 13.99 4.52 -7.47
N GLY A 68 14.07 5.83 -7.71
CA GLY A 68 12.91 6.72 -7.69
C GLY A 68 11.86 6.33 -8.73
N LEU A 69 12.29 6.02 -9.97
CA LEU A 69 11.40 5.59 -11.03
C LEU A 69 10.68 4.28 -10.68
N ILE A 70 11.41 3.25 -10.24
CA ILE A 70 10.84 1.96 -9.84
C ILE A 70 9.83 2.16 -8.69
N ALA A 71 10.20 2.92 -7.66
CA ALA A 71 9.33 3.17 -6.53
C ALA A 71 8.07 3.94 -6.96
N VAL A 72 8.23 5.08 -7.65
CA VAL A 72 7.09 5.90 -8.08
C VAL A 72 6.18 5.14 -9.05
N THR A 73 6.74 4.43 -10.02
CA THR A 73 5.92 3.69 -11.01
C THR A 73 5.19 2.51 -10.38
N SER A 74 5.82 1.76 -9.47
CA SER A 74 5.14 0.63 -8.81
C SER A 74 3.95 1.08 -7.96
N TRP A 75 4.10 2.18 -7.20
CA TRP A 75 3.00 2.78 -6.47
C TRP A 75 1.95 3.39 -7.41
N ALA A 76 2.35 4.01 -8.54
CA ALA A 76 1.40 4.53 -9.53
C ALA A 76 0.56 3.41 -10.17
N VAL A 77 1.19 2.28 -10.53
CA VAL A 77 0.50 1.08 -11.03
C VAL A 77 -0.49 0.54 -10.00
N SER A 78 -0.18 0.67 -8.71
CA SER A 78 -1.08 0.24 -7.63
C SER A 78 -2.39 1.05 -7.60
N PHE A 79 -2.37 2.31 -8.04
CA PHE A 79 -3.59 3.12 -8.17
C PHE A 79 -4.43 2.77 -9.41
N ALA A 80 -3.79 2.24 -10.45
CA ALA A 80 -4.50 1.70 -11.61
C ALA A 80 -5.11 0.32 -11.32
N TRP A 81 -4.68 -0.34 -10.25
CA TRP A 81 -5.19 -1.63 -9.83
C TRP A 81 -6.55 -1.47 -9.12
N PRO A 82 -7.58 -2.27 -9.45
CA PRO A 82 -8.93 -2.06 -8.94
C PRO A 82 -9.12 -2.47 -7.47
N THR A 83 -8.08 -2.96 -6.80
CA THR A 83 -8.13 -3.47 -5.43
C THR A 83 -7.01 -2.86 -4.57
N THR A 84 -7.20 -2.85 -3.24
CA THR A 84 -6.31 -2.14 -2.30
C THR A 84 -5.52 -3.09 -1.39
N GLY A 85 -5.53 -4.39 -1.66
CA GLY A 85 -4.98 -5.45 -0.80
C GLY A 85 -5.99 -5.95 0.25
N ASP A 86 -7.09 -5.22 0.44
CA ASP A 86 -8.11 -5.47 1.45
C ASP A 86 -9.53 -5.41 0.88
N GLY A 87 -9.65 -5.65 -0.44
CA GLY A 87 -10.88 -5.54 -1.21
C GLY A 87 -10.82 -4.43 -2.27
N SER A 88 -11.98 -3.86 -2.60
CA SER A 88 -12.12 -2.86 -3.65
C SER A 88 -13.22 -1.86 -3.30
N LEU A 89 -12.99 -0.57 -3.54
CA LEU A 89 -14.05 0.44 -3.46
C LEU A 89 -15.21 0.16 -4.43
N ALA A 90 -14.96 -0.56 -5.54
CA ALA A 90 -16.02 -0.97 -6.47
C ALA A 90 -17.03 -1.93 -5.83
N MET A 91 -16.67 -2.62 -4.75
CA MET A 91 -17.61 -3.47 -3.99
C MET A 91 -18.78 -2.69 -3.41
N VAL A 92 -18.59 -1.40 -3.08
CA VAL A 92 -19.67 -0.56 -2.56
C VAL A 92 -20.77 -0.39 -3.62
N LEU A 93 -20.38 -0.12 -4.86
CA LEU A 93 -21.33 0.00 -5.97
C LEU A 93 -21.98 -1.35 -6.29
N LEU A 94 -21.22 -2.45 -6.26
CA LEU A 94 -21.78 -3.78 -6.47
C LEU A 94 -22.78 -4.16 -5.37
N ALA A 95 -22.53 -3.77 -4.13
CA ALA A 95 -23.42 -4.03 -2.99
C ALA A 95 -24.75 -3.28 -3.15
N ASP A 96 -24.69 -2.00 -3.57
CA ASP A 96 -25.88 -1.21 -3.90
C ASP A 96 -26.76 -1.94 -4.93
N ARG A 97 -26.16 -2.36 -6.05
CA ARG A 97 -26.90 -3.04 -7.12
C ARG A 97 -27.42 -4.43 -6.73
N TYR A 98 -26.66 -5.13 -5.89
CA TYR A 98 -27.08 -6.42 -5.35
C TYR A 98 -28.28 -6.28 -4.41
N ALA A 99 -28.31 -5.25 -3.57
CA ALA A 99 -29.41 -4.96 -2.66
C ALA A 99 -30.68 -4.50 -3.40
N GLU A 100 -30.53 -3.70 -4.46
CA GLU A 100 -31.63 -3.26 -5.33
C GLU A 100 -32.27 -4.41 -6.13
N ALA A 101 -31.51 -5.47 -6.42
CA ALA A 101 -31.99 -6.60 -7.20
C ALA A 101 -33.00 -7.46 -6.41
N SER A 102 -34.23 -7.50 -6.91
CA SER A 102 -35.37 -8.18 -6.28
C SER A 102 -35.42 -9.70 -6.52
N ALA A 103 -34.87 -10.19 -7.63
CA ALA A 103 -34.80 -11.63 -7.90
C ALA A 103 -33.39 -12.18 -7.72
N VAL A 104 -33.29 -13.45 -7.28
CA VAL A 104 -32.00 -14.15 -7.10
C VAL A 104 -31.24 -14.25 -8.43
N ALA A 105 -31.94 -14.44 -9.54
CA ALA A 105 -31.34 -14.48 -10.87
C ALA A 105 -30.66 -13.15 -11.24
N ASP A 106 -31.26 -12.01 -10.85
CA ASP A 106 -30.73 -10.67 -11.15
C ASP A 106 -29.51 -10.32 -10.30
N ARG A 107 -29.29 -11.04 -9.19
CA ARG A 107 -28.12 -10.87 -8.30
C ARG A 107 -26.86 -11.56 -8.82
N ALA A 108 -27.01 -12.58 -9.67
CA ALA A 108 -25.90 -13.41 -10.14
C ALA A 108 -24.75 -12.62 -10.80
N PRO A 109 -25.00 -11.60 -11.64
CA PRO A 109 -23.93 -10.80 -12.25
C PRO A 109 -23.11 -10.01 -11.22
N PHE A 110 -23.74 -9.50 -10.15
CA PHE A 110 -23.06 -8.73 -9.11
C PHE A 110 -22.20 -9.64 -8.23
N VAL A 111 -22.70 -10.84 -7.90
CA VAL A 111 -21.91 -11.86 -7.21
C VAL A 111 -20.68 -12.24 -8.04
N ALA A 112 -20.86 -12.50 -9.34
CA ALA A 112 -19.74 -12.81 -10.22
C ALA A 112 -18.72 -11.66 -10.29
N GLY A 113 -19.18 -10.40 -10.37
CA GLY A 113 -18.31 -9.22 -10.32
C GLY A 113 -17.52 -9.12 -9.01
N ALA A 114 -18.16 -9.44 -7.88
CA ALA A 114 -17.50 -9.47 -6.58
C ALA A 114 -16.43 -10.58 -6.52
N GLU A 115 -16.72 -11.79 -7.03
CA GLU A 115 -15.74 -12.88 -7.10
C GLU A 115 -14.51 -12.51 -7.93
N VAL A 116 -14.69 -11.80 -9.05
CA VAL A 116 -13.57 -11.29 -9.84
C VAL A 116 -12.72 -10.31 -9.04
N LEU A 117 -13.34 -9.38 -8.31
CA LEU A 117 -12.60 -8.42 -7.48
C LEU A 117 -11.90 -9.09 -6.29
N ILE A 118 -12.51 -10.12 -5.68
CA ILE A 118 -11.87 -10.94 -4.64
C ILE A 118 -10.63 -11.64 -5.23
N ALA A 119 -10.78 -12.31 -6.37
CA ALA A 119 -9.67 -12.96 -7.05
C ALA A 119 -8.55 -11.97 -7.40
N LEU A 120 -8.88 -10.78 -7.92
CA LEU A 120 -7.90 -9.73 -8.22
C LEU A 120 -7.24 -9.13 -6.97
N ASN A 121 -7.89 -9.19 -5.81
CA ASN A 121 -7.31 -8.79 -4.53
C ASN A 121 -6.28 -9.79 -4.02
N ASP A 122 -6.38 -11.06 -4.44
CA ASP A 122 -5.44 -12.13 -4.10
C ASP A 122 -4.26 -12.26 -5.08
N VAL A 123 -4.29 -11.54 -6.21
CA VAL A 123 -3.19 -11.48 -7.21
C VAL A 123 -1.93 -10.64 -6.85
N PRO A 124 -1.81 -9.84 -5.77
CA PRO A 124 -0.66 -8.95 -5.60
C PRO A 124 0.57 -9.67 -5.02
N ALA A 125 1.35 -10.29 -5.90
CA ALA A 125 2.76 -10.61 -5.67
C ALA A 125 3.69 -9.65 -6.43
N VAL A 126 3.43 -9.40 -7.71
CA VAL A 126 4.36 -8.64 -8.57
C VAL A 126 4.43 -7.17 -8.18
N ILE A 127 3.29 -6.52 -7.95
CA ILE A 127 3.25 -5.08 -7.60
C ILE A 127 3.92 -4.85 -6.24
N GLY A 128 3.61 -5.67 -5.23
CA GLY A 128 4.21 -5.57 -3.90
C GLY A 128 5.72 -5.81 -3.92
N VAL A 129 6.19 -6.80 -4.71
CA VAL A 129 7.64 -7.03 -4.91
C VAL A 129 8.32 -5.80 -5.52
N LEU A 130 7.70 -5.14 -6.51
CA LEU A 130 8.27 -3.92 -7.10
C LEU A 130 8.31 -2.74 -6.12
N GLN A 131 7.28 -2.58 -5.28
CA GLN A 131 7.25 -1.54 -4.24
C GLN A 131 8.38 -1.75 -3.22
N THR A 132 8.54 -2.98 -2.74
CA THR A 132 9.58 -3.35 -1.75
C THR A 132 10.98 -3.28 -2.34
N LEU A 133 11.14 -3.62 -3.62
CA LEU A 133 12.37 -3.39 -4.36
C LEU A 133 12.70 -1.89 -4.49
N GLY A 134 11.69 -1.05 -4.76
CA GLY A 134 11.85 0.41 -4.76
C GLY A 134 12.34 0.95 -3.42
N ILE A 135 11.78 0.46 -2.31
CA ILE A 135 12.23 0.76 -0.94
C ILE A 135 13.70 0.35 -0.75
N LEU A 136 14.03 -0.89 -1.11
CA LEU A 136 15.40 -1.41 -0.95
C LEU A 136 16.41 -0.55 -1.72
N LEU A 137 16.14 -0.29 -3.00
CA LEU A 137 17.05 0.45 -3.87
C LEU A 137 17.25 1.89 -3.38
N ILE A 138 16.16 2.60 -3.01
CA ILE A 138 16.32 3.98 -2.53
C ILE A 138 17.07 4.00 -1.19
N SER A 139 16.84 3.01 -0.33
CA SER A 139 17.49 2.93 0.98
C SER A 139 18.98 2.60 0.88
N LEU A 140 19.37 1.80 -0.12
CA LEU A 140 20.79 1.57 -0.43
C LEU A 140 21.48 2.87 -0.86
N VAL A 141 20.81 3.70 -1.67
CA VAL A 141 21.33 5.02 -2.04
C VAL A 141 21.42 5.96 -0.83
N MET A 142 20.49 5.84 0.12
CA MET A 142 20.52 6.65 1.35
C MET A 142 21.73 6.34 2.25
N LEU A 143 22.33 5.15 2.18
CA LEU A 143 23.52 4.81 2.97
C LEU A 143 24.71 5.72 2.68
N ASP A 144 24.81 6.19 1.43
CA ASP A 144 25.84 7.13 0.97
C ASP A 144 25.34 8.58 0.94
N GLY A 145 24.14 8.84 1.44
CA GLY A 145 23.43 10.11 1.36
C GLY A 145 23.56 10.97 2.62
N PRO A 146 22.91 12.16 2.63
CA PRO A 146 22.93 13.09 3.77
C PRO A 146 22.04 12.65 4.95
N PHE A 147 21.45 11.46 4.88
CA PHE A 147 20.50 10.97 5.87
C PHE A 147 21.19 10.18 6.97
N ALA A 148 20.58 10.12 8.16
CA ALA A 148 21.11 9.32 9.25
C ALA A 148 21.18 7.84 8.87
N THR A 149 22.32 7.20 9.12
CA THR A 149 22.61 5.81 8.75
C THR A 149 21.56 4.82 9.28
N GLY A 150 20.98 5.09 10.46
CA GLY A 150 19.90 4.28 11.02
C GLY A 150 18.62 4.26 10.17
N VAL A 151 18.25 5.38 9.55
CA VAL A 151 17.08 5.47 8.65
C VAL A 151 17.30 4.63 7.39
N ALA A 152 18.51 4.72 6.83
CA ALA A 152 18.89 3.98 5.64
C ALA A 152 18.90 2.47 5.90
N TRP A 153 19.52 2.02 7.00
CA TRP A 153 19.53 0.59 7.35
C TRP A 153 18.14 0.04 7.69
N LEU A 154 17.29 0.81 8.37
CA LEU A 154 15.91 0.41 8.58
C LEU A 154 15.17 0.25 7.25
N GLY A 155 15.44 1.12 6.27
CA GLY A 155 14.88 1.02 4.93
C GLY A 155 15.38 -0.20 4.17
N VAL A 156 16.68 -0.52 4.27
CA VAL A 156 17.25 -1.74 3.69
C VAL A 156 16.59 -2.98 4.29
N ALA A 157 16.46 -3.04 5.63
CA ALA A 157 15.79 -4.13 6.30
C ALA A 157 14.31 -4.23 5.87
N THR A 158 13.60 -3.11 5.80
CA THR A 158 12.19 -3.04 5.37
C THR A 158 12.02 -3.51 3.94
N GLY A 159 12.90 -3.08 3.02
CA GLY A 159 12.86 -3.50 1.62
C GLY A 159 13.18 -4.98 1.44
N ALA A 160 14.22 -5.49 2.10
CA ALA A 160 14.60 -6.89 2.01
C ALA A 160 13.56 -7.83 2.62
N ILE A 161 13.08 -7.52 3.83
CA ILE A 161 11.99 -8.27 4.48
C ILE A 161 10.72 -8.16 3.65
N GLY A 162 10.43 -6.98 3.10
CA GLY A 162 9.30 -6.74 2.22
C GLY A 162 9.31 -7.63 0.98
N VAL A 163 10.42 -7.72 0.25
CA VAL A 163 10.52 -8.59 -0.94
C VAL A 163 10.20 -10.04 -0.56
N ILE A 164 10.76 -10.53 0.55
CA ILE A 164 10.48 -11.89 1.04
C ILE A 164 9.00 -12.02 1.44
N ALA A 165 8.46 -11.03 2.13
CA ALA A 165 7.08 -11.02 2.60
C ALA A 165 6.07 -11.02 1.44
N GLU A 166 6.38 -10.33 0.36
CA GLU A 166 5.54 -10.25 -0.84
C GLU A 166 5.58 -11.56 -1.64
N VAL A 167 6.76 -12.16 -1.80
CA VAL A 167 6.91 -13.47 -2.46
C VAL A 167 6.19 -14.57 -1.67
N LEU A 168 6.25 -14.51 -0.34
CA LEU A 168 5.64 -15.51 0.54
C LEU A 168 4.25 -15.10 1.05
N ARG A 169 3.67 -14.03 0.51
CA ARG A 169 2.36 -13.49 0.95
C ARG A 169 1.25 -14.56 1.02
N PRO A 170 1.13 -15.50 0.06
CA PRO A 170 0.08 -16.53 0.11
C PRO A 170 0.15 -17.47 1.32
N ILE A 171 1.31 -17.58 1.97
CA ILE A 171 1.54 -18.52 3.08
C ILE A 171 1.85 -17.85 4.42
N LEU A 172 2.13 -16.53 4.44
CA LEU A 172 2.55 -15.83 5.66
C LEU A 172 1.41 -15.51 6.64
N GLY A 173 0.17 -15.41 6.16
CA GLY A 173 -0.98 -15.04 6.99
C GLY A 173 -0.70 -13.79 7.83
N ALA A 174 -0.89 -13.88 9.16
CA ALA A 174 -0.67 -12.75 10.07
C ALA A 174 0.79 -12.27 10.15
N ALA A 175 1.78 -13.11 9.80
CA ALA A 175 3.19 -12.71 9.82
C ALA A 175 3.51 -11.60 8.80
N TYR A 176 2.70 -11.45 7.75
CA TYR A 176 2.80 -10.36 6.79
C TYR A 176 2.68 -8.97 7.46
N ALA A 177 1.95 -8.87 8.58
CA ALA A 177 1.78 -7.62 9.32
C ALA A 177 3.12 -7.05 9.86
N VAL A 178 4.13 -7.91 10.08
CA VAL A 178 5.47 -7.48 10.53
C VAL A 178 6.10 -6.54 9.51
N TYR A 179 6.01 -6.88 8.22
CA TYR A 179 6.48 -6.02 7.14
C TYR A 179 5.71 -4.68 7.13
N GLY A 180 4.38 -4.72 7.27
CA GLY A 180 3.57 -3.50 7.34
C GLY A 180 4.01 -2.55 8.46
N VAL A 181 4.28 -3.08 9.65
CA VAL A 181 4.78 -2.28 10.78
C VAL A 181 6.14 -1.65 10.47
N LEU A 182 7.07 -2.43 9.93
CA LEU A 182 8.40 -1.94 9.54
C LEU A 182 8.29 -0.80 8.52
N LEU A 183 7.42 -0.96 7.51
CA LEU A 183 7.15 0.06 6.51
C LEU A 183 6.68 1.39 7.13
N PHE A 184 5.72 1.34 8.04
CA PHE A 184 5.21 2.55 8.70
C PHE A 184 6.28 3.24 9.56
N VAL A 185 7.05 2.47 10.34
CA VAL A 185 8.13 3.02 11.18
C VAL A 185 9.19 3.69 10.30
N TRP A 186 9.59 3.04 9.22
CA TRP A 186 10.54 3.59 8.27
C TRP A 186 10.01 4.87 7.61
N LEU A 187 8.76 4.86 7.13
CA LEU A 187 8.14 6.00 6.45
C LEU A 187 8.07 7.24 7.35
N ILE A 188 7.66 7.08 8.62
CA ILE A 188 7.64 8.17 9.59
C ILE A 188 9.03 8.76 9.77
N TRP A 189 10.04 7.90 9.92
CA TRP A 189 11.41 8.36 10.14
C TRP A 189 12.00 9.07 8.92
N VAL A 190 11.73 8.55 7.72
CA VAL A 190 12.09 9.21 6.45
C VAL A 190 11.43 10.58 6.33
N GLY A 191 10.14 10.70 6.66
CA GLY A 191 9.43 11.98 6.64
C GLY A 191 10.09 13.03 7.55
N VAL A 192 10.45 12.62 8.78
CA VAL A 192 11.21 13.47 9.71
C VAL A 192 12.60 13.81 9.16
N ALA A 193 13.28 12.85 8.54
CA ALA A 193 14.62 13.07 7.99
C ALA A 193 14.60 14.04 6.80
N LEU A 194 13.59 13.95 5.92
CA LEU A 194 13.35 14.89 4.82
C LEU A 194 13.03 16.30 5.33
N TRP A 195 12.18 16.41 6.36
CA TRP A 195 11.85 17.70 6.97
C TRP A 195 13.07 18.37 7.62
N ARG A 196 13.91 17.59 8.31
CA ARG A 196 15.18 18.10 8.86
C ARG A 196 16.14 18.53 7.76
N HIS A 197 16.20 17.77 6.66
CA HIS A 197 17.05 18.11 5.52
C HIS A 197 16.61 19.40 4.83
N SER A 198 15.31 19.61 4.59
CA SER A 198 14.81 20.86 4.00
C SER A 198 15.01 22.07 4.91
N SER A 199 14.87 21.88 6.22
CA SER A 199 15.09 22.94 7.22
C SER A 199 16.56 23.37 7.27
N ALA A 200 17.51 22.45 7.11
CA ALA A 200 18.94 22.74 7.06
C ALA A 200 19.38 23.42 5.74
N VAL A 201 18.59 23.29 4.66
CA VAL A 201 18.87 23.84 3.34
C VAL A 201 18.21 25.22 3.13
N SER A 202 17.40 25.71 4.08
CA SER A 202 16.78 27.03 3.98
C SER A 202 17.84 28.15 3.87
N PRO A 203 17.82 28.96 2.81
CA PRO A 203 18.84 29.97 2.57
C PRO A 203 18.71 31.12 3.58
N ALA A 204 19.87 31.62 4.02
CA ALA A 204 20.00 32.98 4.52
C ALA A 204 19.33 33.94 3.53
N THR A 205 18.32 34.66 4.00
CA THR A 205 17.75 35.83 3.33
C THR A 205 18.79 36.91 3.16
#